data_AF-A0A6N8CRB8-F1
#
_entry.id   AF-A0A6N8CRB8-F1
#
_cell.length_a   1.000
_cell.length_b   1.000
_cell.length_c   1.000
_cell.angle_alpha   90.00
_cell.angle_beta   90.00
_cell.angle_gamma   90.00
#
_symmetry.space_group_name_H-M   'P 1'
#
loop_
_entity.id
_entity.type
_entity.pdbx_description
1 polymer ?
#
loop_
_entity_poly.entity_id
_entity_poly.type
_entity_poly.pdbx_seq_one_letter_code
_entity_poly.pdbx_strand_id
1 'polypeptide(L)'
;MDRHIAYILALIQNNYGFKEIKPYRQSKFVISTDTGLKRIHIWPSEAFMKWHIEWRHRLVCDAFFIDRMYITQTGNEAASDGSYWITCHDEVVEEADIKDVLHDYIKWIGQLLTKSVFPINDHSNIKVEPSIFNIEREYQKLTRSANQAPKLTKLLTKSYPAVVSRTHQADLRITPYLPFDQVLLTPPMTNLIKLKSVYGKLFVELGQEEPTIGYSAISNLIKHWYTKLSDEQFHHFIYALVPYGLFEKEIFDKITAEMYYPNEWIYAVESSNEISSQEKEERMIHLFKKRWDLTNEVLTCMEGFRRKWVEQEYENDDD
;
A
#
# COMPACT_ATOMS: atom_id res chain seq x y z
N MET A 1 21.82 -12.09 -25.11
CA MET A 1 21.10 -10.92 -24.54
C MET A 1 20.05 -10.50 -25.56
N ASP A 2 18.81 -10.27 -25.12
CA ASP A 2 17.73 -9.80 -25.99
C ASP A 2 18.14 -8.50 -26.69
N ARG A 3 17.94 -8.37 -28.02
CA ARG A 3 18.30 -7.17 -28.79
C ARG A 3 17.65 -5.93 -28.19
N HIS A 4 16.43 -6.09 -27.67
CA HIS A 4 15.70 -5.00 -27.04
C HIS A 4 16.40 -4.50 -25.77
N ILE A 5 16.95 -5.41 -24.95
CA ILE A 5 17.68 -5.02 -23.74
C ILE A 5 19.01 -4.36 -24.09
N ALA A 6 19.74 -4.87 -25.08
CA ALA A 6 20.97 -4.23 -25.54
C ALA A 6 20.72 -2.78 -25.99
N TYR A 7 19.60 -2.54 -26.68
CA TYR A 7 19.17 -1.20 -27.07
C TYR A 7 18.88 -0.29 -25.87
N ILE A 8 18.08 -0.76 -24.91
CA ILE A 8 17.76 0.00 -23.68
C ILE A 8 19.04 0.34 -22.89
N LEU A 9 19.97 -0.61 -22.74
CA LEU A 9 21.23 -0.37 -22.04
C LEU A 9 22.09 0.68 -22.75
N ALA A 10 22.14 0.66 -24.09
CA ALA A 10 22.85 1.68 -24.86
C ALA A 10 22.20 3.06 -24.71
N LEU A 11 20.86 3.13 -24.74
CA LEU A 11 20.12 4.36 -24.52
C LEU A 11 20.42 4.96 -23.14
N ILE A 12 20.45 4.12 -22.10
CA ILE A 12 20.79 4.52 -20.73
C ILE A 12 22.24 4.99 -20.64
N GLN A 13 23.19 4.23 -21.20
CA GLN A 13 24.61 4.60 -21.16
C GLN A 13 24.85 5.97 -21.77
N ASN A 14 24.25 6.23 -22.93
CA ASN A 14 24.39 7.49 -23.64
C ASN A 14 23.72 8.66 -22.93
N ASN A 15 22.55 8.47 -22.32
CA ASN A 15 21.82 9.56 -21.68
C ASN A 15 22.30 9.89 -20.28
N TYR A 16 22.70 8.89 -19.48
CA TYR A 16 23.12 9.09 -18.08
C TYR A 16 24.64 9.19 -17.91
N GLY A 17 25.42 8.89 -18.97
CA GLY A 17 26.86 9.07 -18.97
C GLY A 17 27.65 8.05 -18.15
N PHE A 18 27.06 6.88 -17.88
CA PHE A 18 27.76 5.79 -17.18
C PHE A 18 28.93 5.29 -18.02
N LYS A 19 30.12 5.16 -17.40
CA LYS A 19 31.31 4.68 -18.10
C LYS A 19 31.21 3.19 -18.41
N GLU A 20 30.63 2.44 -17.48
CA GLU A 20 30.39 1.01 -17.61
C GLU A 20 28.95 0.67 -17.24
N ILE A 21 28.34 -0.26 -17.98
CA ILE A 21 27.05 -0.86 -17.65
C ILE A 21 27.13 -2.37 -17.82
N LYS A 22 26.76 -3.11 -16.77
CA LYS A 22 26.70 -4.58 -16.80
C LYS A 22 25.41 -5.06 -16.12
N PRO A 23 24.64 -5.98 -16.69
CA PRO A 23 23.48 -6.58 -16.00
C PRO A 23 23.90 -7.22 -14.68
N TYR A 24 23.11 -7.01 -13.62
CA TYR A 24 23.38 -7.56 -12.29
C TYR A 24 22.57 -8.84 -12.03
N ARG A 25 23.23 -9.93 -11.61
CA ARG A 25 22.61 -11.21 -11.18
C ARG A 25 21.45 -11.68 -12.06
N GLN A 26 21.64 -11.67 -13.38
CA GLN A 26 20.63 -12.05 -14.39
C GLN A 26 19.35 -11.19 -14.40
N SER A 27 19.26 -10.14 -13.58
CA SER A 27 18.20 -9.16 -13.66
C SER A 27 18.31 -8.36 -14.96
N LYS A 28 17.17 -8.21 -15.63
CA LYS A 28 17.04 -7.42 -16.86
C LYS A 28 16.96 -5.91 -16.56
N PHE A 29 16.61 -5.55 -15.33
CA PHE A 29 16.29 -4.18 -14.94
C PHE A 29 17.14 -3.66 -13.78
N VAL A 30 18.15 -4.43 -13.35
CA VAL A 30 19.18 -3.96 -12.42
C VAL A 30 20.52 -4.07 -13.10
N ILE A 31 21.26 -2.96 -13.10
CA ILE A 31 22.57 -2.85 -13.72
C ILE A 31 23.60 -2.40 -12.69
N SER A 32 24.83 -2.90 -12.84
CA SER A 32 26.00 -2.34 -12.19
C SER A 32 26.59 -1.27 -13.09
N THR A 33 26.88 -0.11 -12.48
CA THR A 33 27.56 1.02 -13.12
C THR A 33 28.83 1.36 -12.35
N ASP A 34 29.61 2.33 -12.85
CA ASP A 34 30.75 2.91 -12.13
C ASP A 34 30.33 3.73 -10.88
N THR A 35 29.03 4.00 -10.72
CA THR A 35 28.44 4.74 -9.57
C THR A 35 27.57 3.84 -8.67
N GLY A 36 27.77 2.53 -8.75
CA GLY A 36 27.02 1.53 -7.98
C GLY A 36 25.87 0.91 -8.76
N LEU A 37 24.97 0.22 -8.05
CA LEU A 37 23.83 -0.45 -8.64
C LEU A 37 22.74 0.55 -9.00
N LYS A 38 22.09 0.33 -10.14
CA LYS A 38 20.96 1.12 -10.62
C LYS A 38 19.82 0.22 -11.05
N ARG A 39 18.60 0.68 -10.79
CA ARG A 39 17.37 0.08 -11.30
C ARG A 39 16.84 0.88 -12.49
N ILE A 40 16.43 0.16 -13.52
CA ILE A 40 15.85 0.69 -14.73
C ILE A 40 14.34 0.56 -14.62
N HIS A 41 13.64 1.69 -14.75
CA HIS A 41 12.19 1.73 -14.88
C HIS A 41 11.81 2.18 -16.28
N ILE A 42 10.86 1.47 -16.88
CA ILE A 42 10.32 1.75 -18.21
C ILE A 42 8.85 2.11 -18.03
N TRP A 43 8.50 3.33 -18.37
CA TRP A 43 7.17 3.87 -18.14
C TRP A 43 6.26 3.67 -19.36
N PRO A 44 4.98 3.30 -19.16
CA PRO A 44 4.02 3.13 -20.25
C PRO A 44 3.65 4.46 -20.93
N SER A 45 3.78 5.60 -20.25
CA SER A 45 3.53 6.92 -20.81
C SER A 45 4.32 8.01 -20.10
N GLU A 46 4.51 9.15 -20.78
CA GLU A 46 5.16 10.33 -20.21
C GLU A 46 4.37 10.89 -19.01
N ALA A 47 3.04 10.91 -19.12
CA ALA A 47 2.16 11.44 -18.07
C ALA A 47 2.32 10.64 -16.78
N PHE A 48 2.31 9.32 -16.86
CA PHE A 48 2.48 8.44 -15.70
C PHE A 48 3.88 8.58 -15.08
N MET A 49 4.92 8.69 -15.89
CA MET A 49 6.27 8.98 -15.43
C MET A 49 6.37 10.32 -14.69
N LYS A 50 5.84 11.40 -15.27
CA LYS A 50 5.84 12.74 -14.67
C LYS A 50 5.08 12.76 -13.35
N TRP A 51 3.96 12.08 -13.28
CA TRP A 51 3.21 11.91 -12.03
C TRP A 51 4.06 11.20 -10.96
N HIS A 52 4.75 10.11 -11.31
CA HIS A 52 5.65 9.40 -10.38
C HIS A 52 6.85 10.26 -9.91
N ILE A 53 7.37 11.12 -10.77
CA ILE A 53 8.41 12.12 -10.45
C ILE A 53 7.87 13.12 -9.43
N GLU A 54 6.73 13.75 -9.72
CA GLU A 54 6.11 14.75 -8.85
C GLU A 54 5.81 14.17 -7.47
N TRP A 55 5.23 12.97 -7.44
CA TRP A 55 4.91 12.28 -6.20
C TRP A 55 6.16 11.98 -5.36
N ARG A 56 7.27 11.55 -5.98
CA ARG A 56 8.57 11.39 -5.31
C ARG A 56 9.05 12.69 -4.69
N HIS A 57 9.01 13.79 -5.44
CA HIS A 57 9.44 15.10 -4.95
C HIS A 57 8.67 15.57 -3.72
N ARG A 58 7.36 15.30 -3.67
CA ARG A 58 6.55 15.62 -2.48
C ARG A 58 7.03 14.85 -1.25
N LEU A 59 7.50 13.62 -1.42
CA LEU A 59 7.88 12.73 -0.33
C LEU A 59 9.31 12.92 0.19
N VAL A 60 10.15 13.68 -0.52
CA VAL A 60 11.53 13.95 -0.10
C VAL A 60 11.58 14.58 1.29
N CYS A 61 12.43 14.03 2.16
CA CYS A 61 12.80 14.61 3.45
C CYS A 61 14.14 14.03 3.94
N ASP A 62 14.68 14.55 5.04
CA ASP A 62 16.01 14.15 5.55
C ASP A 62 16.01 12.86 6.41
N ALA A 63 14.82 12.30 6.66
CA ALA A 63 14.63 11.16 7.55
C ALA A 63 15.04 9.82 6.92
N PHE A 64 14.73 9.61 5.64
CA PHE A 64 14.96 8.36 4.93
C PHE A 64 15.43 8.68 3.50
N PHE A 65 16.03 7.69 2.85
CA PHE A 65 16.34 7.77 1.44
C PHE A 65 15.18 7.23 0.61
N ILE A 66 14.88 7.91 -0.50
CA ILE A 66 13.99 7.41 -1.54
C ILE A 66 14.88 6.94 -2.70
N ASP A 67 14.38 6.02 -3.52
CA ASP A 67 14.95 5.65 -4.81
C ASP A 67 15.11 6.87 -5.74
N ARG A 68 16.21 7.59 -5.57
CA ARG A 68 16.47 8.84 -6.30
C ARG A 68 16.58 8.55 -7.80
N MET A 69 15.88 9.36 -8.58
CA MET A 69 16.04 9.39 -10.03
C MET A 69 17.35 10.10 -10.39
N TYR A 70 18.12 9.48 -11.25
CA TYR A 70 19.32 10.08 -11.82
C TYR A 70 18.93 11.13 -12.85
N ILE A 71 19.77 12.16 -12.95
CA ILE A 71 19.63 13.19 -13.97
C ILE A 71 20.48 12.80 -15.18
N THR A 72 19.90 12.93 -16.38
CA THR A 72 20.61 12.74 -17.64
C THR A 72 21.67 13.82 -17.84
N GLN A 73 22.58 13.59 -18.79
CA GLN A 73 23.58 14.60 -19.21
C GLN A 73 22.94 15.90 -19.73
N THR A 74 21.67 15.84 -20.15
CA THR A 74 20.89 17.00 -20.62
C THR A 74 20.09 17.69 -19.52
N GLY A 75 20.17 17.21 -18.26
CA GLY A 75 19.50 17.83 -17.12
C GLY A 75 18.06 17.33 -16.87
N ASN A 76 17.63 16.24 -17.50
CA ASN A 76 16.29 15.69 -17.34
C ASN A 76 16.29 14.47 -16.42
N GLU A 77 15.17 14.16 -15.78
CA GLU A 77 15.04 12.97 -14.90
C GLU A 77 14.77 11.67 -15.67
N ALA A 78 14.55 11.79 -16.98
CA ALA A 78 14.22 10.68 -17.85
C ALA A 78 14.94 10.78 -19.20
N ALA A 79 15.23 9.62 -19.77
CA ALA A 79 15.66 9.45 -21.15
C ALA A 79 14.48 8.94 -21.98
N SER A 80 14.32 9.43 -23.21
CA SER A 80 13.33 8.93 -24.15
C SER A 80 13.87 8.91 -25.57
N ASP A 81 13.39 7.93 -26.34
CA ASP A 81 13.58 7.79 -27.79
C ASP A 81 12.25 7.95 -28.56
N GLY A 82 11.19 8.39 -27.88
CA GLY A 82 9.82 8.47 -28.40
C GLY A 82 9.02 7.16 -28.32
N SER A 83 9.67 6.01 -28.14
CA SER A 83 9.00 4.71 -27.92
C SER A 83 8.95 4.33 -26.44
N TYR A 84 9.97 4.74 -25.69
CA TYR A 84 10.13 4.44 -24.27
C TYR A 84 10.38 5.70 -23.47
N TRP A 85 9.93 5.68 -22.23
CA TRP A 85 10.26 6.65 -21.20
C TRP A 85 11.02 5.90 -20.13
N ILE A 86 12.29 6.24 -19.92
CA ILE A 86 13.21 5.44 -19.09
C ILE A 86 13.85 6.31 -18.02
N THR A 87 13.69 5.89 -16.78
CA THR A 87 14.35 6.51 -15.62
C THR A 87 15.33 5.53 -15.00
N CYS A 88 16.45 6.03 -14.48
CA CYS A 88 17.42 5.24 -13.72
C CYS A 88 17.42 5.66 -12.25
N HIS A 89 17.41 4.68 -11.35
CA HIS A 89 17.22 4.87 -9.92
C HIS A 89 18.33 4.23 -9.12
N ASP A 90 18.61 4.76 -7.93
CA ASP A 90 19.46 4.05 -6.95
C ASP A 90 18.87 2.66 -6.64
N GLU A 91 19.72 1.62 -6.58
CA GLU A 91 19.32 0.28 -6.16
C GLU A 91 20.15 -0.17 -4.96
N VAL A 92 19.45 -0.69 -3.95
CA VAL A 92 20.02 -1.20 -2.71
C VAL A 92 19.61 -2.66 -2.56
N VAL A 93 20.56 -3.52 -2.23
CA VAL A 93 20.35 -4.98 -2.08
C VAL A 93 20.28 -5.39 -0.62
N GLU A 94 20.76 -4.54 0.30
CA GLU A 94 20.76 -4.79 1.73
C GLU A 94 19.35 -4.65 2.30
N GLU A 95 18.79 -5.78 2.74
CA GLU A 95 17.54 -5.84 3.49
C GLU A 95 17.76 -5.32 4.91
N ALA A 96 16.72 -4.74 5.50
CA ALA A 96 16.74 -4.22 6.87
C ALA A 96 15.71 -4.93 7.74
N ASP A 97 16.03 -5.12 9.03
CA ASP A 97 15.01 -5.44 10.03
C ASP A 97 14.26 -4.17 10.41
N ILE A 98 12.95 -4.27 10.62
CA ILE A 98 12.13 -3.14 11.06
C ILE A 98 12.68 -2.51 12.33
N LYS A 99 13.27 -3.30 13.24
CA LYS A 99 13.83 -2.78 14.50
C LYS A 99 14.95 -1.77 14.29
N ASP A 100 15.72 -1.93 13.22
CA ASP A 100 16.87 -1.08 12.92
C ASP A 100 16.45 0.24 12.25
N VAL A 101 15.28 0.25 11.60
CA VAL A 101 14.79 1.39 10.81
C VAL A 101 13.42 1.90 11.26
N LEU A 102 12.89 1.46 12.41
CA LEU A 102 11.52 1.70 12.85
C LEU A 102 11.16 3.19 12.86
N HIS A 103 12.06 4.01 13.40
CA HIS A 103 11.87 5.45 13.48
C HIS A 103 11.78 6.11 12.10
N ASP A 104 12.68 5.77 11.18
CA ASP A 104 12.66 6.29 9.80
C ASP A 104 11.43 5.80 9.05
N TYR A 105 11.01 4.56 9.34
CA TYR A 105 9.84 3.94 8.78
C TYR A 105 8.53 4.59 9.25
N ILE A 106 8.41 4.91 10.54
CA ILE A 106 7.28 5.71 11.06
C ILE A 106 7.21 7.06 10.34
N LYS A 107 8.35 7.74 10.19
CA LYS A 107 8.42 9.00 9.45
C LYS A 107 7.99 8.84 8.01
N TRP A 108 8.42 7.77 7.35
CA TRP A 108 7.99 7.44 5.99
C TRP A 108 6.47 7.31 5.87
N ILE A 109 5.84 6.51 6.75
CA ILE A 109 4.38 6.37 6.76
C ILE A 109 3.69 7.71 7.08
N GLY A 110 4.24 8.49 8.00
CA GLY A 110 3.78 9.84 8.30
C GLY A 110 3.84 10.79 7.09
N GLN A 111 4.92 10.73 6.30
CA GLN A 111 5.03 11.50 5.05
C GLN A 111 3.98 11.04 4.02
N LEU A 112 3.69 9.74 3.91
CA LEU A 112 2.62 9.26 3.03
C LEU A 112 1.27 9.84 3.43
N LEU A 113 0.90 9.75 4.72
CA LEU A 113 -0.38 10.24 5.23
C LEU A 113 -0.60 11.73 4.99
N THR A 114 0.47 12.53 5.06
CA THR A 114 0.38 13.99 5.01
C THR A 114 0.68 14.57 3.63
N LYS A 115 1.55 13.93 2.84
CA LYS A 115 2.05 14.49 1.57
C LYS A 115 1.64 13.71 0.34
N SER A 116 1.01 12.55 0.47
CA SER A 116 0.46 11.82 -0.69
C SER A 116 -1.03 12.02 -0.89
N VAL A 117 -1.57 13.13 -0.39
CA VAL A 117 -2.97 13.51 -0.59
C VAL A 117 -3.06 14.40 -1.84
N PHE A 118 -3.89 14.01 -2.80
CA PHE A 118 -4.05 14.69 -4.09
C PHE A 118 -5.51 15.05 -4.35
N PRO A 119 -5.81 16.21 -4.97
CA PRO A 119 -7.15 16.53 -5.45
C PRO A 119 -7.64 15.50 -6.48
N ILE A 120 -8.93 15.19 -6.46
CA ILE A 120 -9.52 14.20 -7.40
C ILE A 120 -9.54 14.69 -8.86
N ASN A 121 -9.44 16.00 -9.05
CA ASN A 121 -9.57 16.69 -10.35
C ASN A 121 -8.56 16.27 -11.40
N ASP A 122 -7.43 15.67 -11.02
CA ASP A 122 -6.38 15.35 -11.98
C ASP A 122 -6.64 14.03 -12.73
N HIS A 123 -7.13 12.95 -12.10
CA HIS A 123 -7.11 11.64 -12.79
C HIS A 123 -8.18 10.61 -12.42
N SER A 124 -9.25 10.93 -11.69
CA SER A 124 -10.16 9.86 -11.28
C SER A 124 -11.63 10.27 -11.11
N ASN A 125 -12.48 9.88 -12.07
CA ASN A 125 -13.93 9.80 -11.88
C ASN A 125 -14.26 8.61 -10.94
N ILE A 126 -13.84 8.67 -9.67
CA ILE A 126 -14.16 7.61 -8.69
C ILE A 126 -15.62 7.77 -8.28
N LYS A 127 -16.50 7.04 -8.96
CA LYS A 127 -17.87 6.85 -8.49
C LYS A 127 -17.84 5.88 -7.31
N VAL A 128 -18.06 6.40 -6.10
CA VAL A 128 -18.23 5.58 -4.91
C VAL A 128 -19.69 5.11 -4.87
N GLU A 129 -19.94 3.87 -5.29
CA GLU A 129 -21.24 3.22 -5.04
C GLU A 129 -21.33 2.84 -3.55
N PRO A 130 -22.52 2.92 -2.91
CA PRO A 130 -22.68 2.51 -1.52
C PRO A 130 -22.29 1.04 -1.33
N SER A 131 -21.44 0.78 -0.34
CA SER A 131 -20.81 -0.53 -0.14
C SER A 131 -21.81 -1.64 0.19
N ILE A 132 -22.96 -1.31 0.79
CA ILE A 132 -23.99 -2.29 1.14
C ILE A 132 -24.63 -3.00 -0.06
N PHE A 133 -24.78 -2.35 -1.21
CA PHE A 133 -25.31 -2.99 -2.42
C PHE A 133 -24.34 -4.03 -2.99
N ASN A 134 -23.04 -3.84 -2.77
CA ASN A 134 -22.03 -4.82 -3.15
C ASN A 134 -22.20 -6.12 -2.34
N ILE A 135 -22.36 -5.98 -1.01
CA ILE A 135 -22.48 -7.14 -0.11
C ILE A 135 -23.71 -8.00 -0.39
N GLU A 136 -24.86 -7.38 -0.65
CA GLU A 136 -26.07 -8.13 -1.01
C GLU A 136 -25.89 -8.88 -2.33
N ARG A 137 -25.25 -8.26 -3.32
CA ARG A 137 -24.91 -8.90 -4.61
C ARG A 137 -23.97 -10.09 -4.40
N GLU A 138 -22.94 -9.95 -3.57
CA GLU A 138 -22.02 -11.05 -3.25
C GLU A 138 -22.75 -12.19 -2.51
N TYR A 139 -23.66 -11.87 -1.59
CA TYR A 139 -24.48 -12.89 -0.91
C TYR A 139 -25.36 -13.68 -1.88
N GLN A 140 -25.95 -13.00 -2.87
CA GLN A 140 -26.69 -13.69 -3.93
C GLN A 140 -25.80 -14.62 -4.75
N LYS A 141 -24.54 -14.25 -5.04
CA LYS A 141 -23.59 -15.18 -5.70
C LYS A 141 -23.32 -16.41 -4.85
N LEU A 142 -23.06 -16.23 -3.54
CA LEU A 142 -22.81 -17.32 -2.59
C LEU A 142 -23.95 -18.36 -2.58
N THR A 143 -25.21 -17.91 -2.60
CA THR A 143 -26.36 -18.82 -2.61
C THR A 143 -26.45 -19.67 -3.89
N ARG A 144 -25.91 -19.19 -5.01
CA ARG A 144 -25.92 -19.91 -6.30
C ARG A 144 -24.81 -20.97 -6.39
N SER A 145 -23.74 -20.83 -5.61
CA SER A 145 -22.57 -21.71 -5.61
C SER A 145 -22.50 -22.69 -4.44
N ALA A 146 -23.58 -22.81 -3.66
CA ALA A 146 -23.63 -23.56 -2.41
C ALA A 146 -23.19 -25.04 -2.49
N ASN A 147 -23.30 -25.67 -3.66
CA ASN A 147 -22.96 -27.08 -3.85
C ASN A 147 -21.46 -27.35 -4.04
N GLN A 148 -20.66 -26.35 -4.42
CA GLN A 148 -19.23 -26.54 -4.71
C GLN A 148 -18.35 -26.53 -3.44
N ALA A 149 -18.71 -25.69 -2.48
CA ALA A 149 -18.01 -25.55 -1.21
C ALA A 149 -19.02 -25.47 -0.04
N PRO A 150 -19.66 -26.58 0.34
CA PRO A 150 -20.79 -26.59 1.26
C PRO A 150 -20.44 -26.17 2.69
N LYS A 151 -19.25 -26.54 3.20
CA LYS A 151 -18.78 -26.15 4.55
C LYS A 151 -18.45 -24.65 4.56
N LEU A 152 -17.76 -24.16 3.54
CA LEU A 152 -17.44 -22.74 3.41
C LEU A 152 -18.71 -21.91 3.26
N THR A 153 -19.63 -22.34 2.40
CA THR A 153 -20.92 -21.66 2.19
C THR A 153 -21.70 -21.54 3.49
N LYS A 154 -21.85 -22.64 4.23
CA LYS A 154 -22.52 -22.63 5.53
C LYS A 154 -21.89 -21.63 6.51
N LEU A 155 -20.55 -21.54 6.54
CA LEU A 155 -19.83 -20.58 7.38
C LEU A 155 -20.11 -19.15 6.95
N LEU A 156 -19.96 -18.84 5.65
CA LEU A 156 -20.15 -17.50 5.09
C LEU A 156 -21.59 -17.00 5.22
N THR A 157 -22.58 -17.90 5.06
CA THR A 157 -23.99 -17.58 5.32
C THR A 157 -24.22 -17.26 6.80
N LYS A 158 -23.63 -18.04 7.72
CA LYS A 158 -23.76 -17.78 9.16
C LYS A 158 -23.11 -16.45 9.56
N SER A 159 -22.03 -16.03 8.91
CA SER A 159 -21.37 -14.75 9.20
C SER A 159 -22.06 -13.54 8.55
N TYR A 160 -23.01 -13.74 7.63
CA TYR A 160 -23.64 -12.67 6.86
C TYR A 160 -24.21 -11.51 7.71
N PRO A 161 -24.94 -11.74 8.82
CA PRO A 161 -25.42 -10.63 9.65
C PRO A 161 -24.29 -9.75 10.20
N ALA A 162 -23.16 -10.34 10.58
CA ALA A 162 -21.99 -9.60 11.05
C ALA A 162 -21.30 -8.84 9.91
N VAL A 163 -21.27 -9.40 8.71
CA VAL A 163 -20.77 -8.76 7.47
C VAL A 163 -21.60 -7.51 7.15
N VAL A 164 -22.92 -7.60 7.21
CA VAL A 164 -23.83 -6.45 7.02
C VAL A 164 -23.57 -5.38 8.07
N SER A 165 -23.49 -5.76 9.35
CA SER A 165 -23.19 -4.82 10.44
C SER A 165 -21.85 -4.11 10.23
N ARG A 166 -20.79 -4.83 9.85
CA ARG A 166 -19.47 -4.25 9.57
C ARG A 166 -19.49 -3.31 8.37
N THR A 167 -20.20 -3.67 7.31
CA THR A 167 -20.35 -2.83 6.12
C THR A 167 -21.06 -1.54 6.45
N HIS A 168 -22.12 -1.60 7.28
CA HIS A 168 -22.80 -0.40 7.75
C HIS A 168 -21.87 0.51 8.55
N GLN A 169 -20.98 -0.04 9.39
CA GLN A 169 -19.97 0.75 10.10
C GLN A 169 -18.96 1.40 9.15
N ALA A 170 -18.54 0.71 8.09
CA ALA A 170 -17.69 1.30 7.05
C ALA A 170 -18.39 2.48 6.35
N ASP A 171 -19.66 2.29 5.96
CA ASP A 171 -20.48 3.33 5.32
C ASP A 171 -20.67 4.55 6.24
N LEU A 172 -21.00 4.34 7.51
CA LEU A 172 -21.18 5.42 8.50
C LEU A 172 -19.91 6.26 8.68
N ARG A 173 -18.73 5.63 8.62
CA ARG A 173 -17.46 6.32 8.76
C ARG A 173 -17.08 7.12 7.52
N ILE A 174 -17.39 6.61 6.33
CA ILE A 174 -16.95 7.23 5.08
C ILE A 174 -17.92 8.29 4.56
N THR A 175 -19.22 8.13 4.82
CA THR A 175 -20.30 9.00 4.30
C THR A 175 -20.09 10.49 4.60
N PRO A 176 -19.63 10.91 5.80
CA PRO A 176 -19.42 12.33 6.10
C PRO A 176 -18.38 13.02 5.22
N TYR A 177 -17.53 12.26 4.52
CA TYR A 177 -16.43 12.77 3.69
C TYR A 177 -16.72 12.61 2.19
N LEU A 178 -17.98 12.33 1.82
CA LEU A 178 -18.40 12.21 0.43
C LEU A 178 -19.06 13.52 -0.08
N PRO A 179 -18.84 13.90 -1.35
CA PRO A 179 -17.84 13.33 -2.26
C PRO A 179 -16.43 13.61 -1.75
N PHE A 180 -15.47 12.75 -2.09
CA PHE A 180 -14.09 12.99 -1.74
C PHE A 180 -13.55 14.17 -2.55
N ASP A 181 -13.03 15.20 -1.88
CA ASP A 181 -12.30 16.27 -2.57
C ASP A 181 -10.84 15.89 -2.84
N GLN A 182 -10.32 14.97 -2.02
CA GLN A 182 -8.94 14.51 -2.05
C GLN A 182 -8.84 13.00 -1.82
N VAL A 183 -7.83 12.38 -2.41
CA VAL A 183 -7.49 10.96 -2.25
C VAL A 183 -6.07 10.80 -1.75
N LEU A 184 -5.88 9.83 -0.86
CA LEU A 184 -4.55 9.35 -0.52
C LEU A 184 -4.05 8.42 -1.63
N LEU A 185 -2.81 8.63 -2.06
CA LEU A 185 -2.10 7.75 -3.00
C LEU A 185 -0.93 7.11 -2.27
N THR A 186 -0.83 5.78 -2.29
CA THR A 186 0.27 5.06 -1.63
C THR A 186 0.93 4.10 -2.61
N PRO A 187 2.20 3.72 -2.40
CA PRO A 187 2.74 2.63 -3.18
C PRO A 187 2.00 1.33 -2.79
N PRO A 188 2.02 0.32 -3.66
CA PRO A 188 1.46 -0.98 -3.33
C PRO A 188 2.05 -1.55 -2.04
N MET A 189 1.23 -2.31 -1.32
CA MET A 189 1.60 -2.89 -0.02
C MET A 189 2.90 -3.69 -0.07
N THR A 190 3.16 -4.39 -1.19
CA THR A 190 4.37 -5.17 -1.45
C THR A 190 5.65 -4.35 -1.30
N ASN A 191 5.60 -3.06 -1.63
CA ASN A 191 6.74 -2.15 -1.52
C ASN A 191 6.78 -1.49 -0.14
N LEU A 192 5.61 -1.26 0.49
CA LEU A 192 5.54 -0.73 1.86
C LEU A 192 6.16 -1.64 2.92
N ILE A 193 6.11 -2.96 2.73
CA ILE A 193 6.62 -3.94 3.72
C ILE A 193 8.07 -4.38 3.46
N LYS A 194 8.62 -4.09 2.28
CA LYS A 194 10.01 -4.42 1.96
C LYS A 194 10.90 -3.33 2.53
N LEU A 195 11.73 -3.70 3.50
CA LEU A 195 12.63 -2.78 4.15
C LEU A 195 14.04 -3.00 3.64
N LYS A 196 14.64 -1.92 3.14
CA LYS A 196 16.04 -1.86 2.75
C LYS A 196 16.71 -0.76 3.56
N SER A 197 18.02 -0.85 3.76
CA SER A 197 18.76 0.22 4.41
C SER A 197 20.06 0.54 3.70
N VAL A 198 20.51 1.78 3.85
CA VAL A 198 21.81 2.25 3.42
C VAL A 198 22.39 3.07 4.55
N TYR A 199 23.58 2.68 5.03
CA TYR A 199 24.24 3.32 6.18
C TYR A 199 23.34 3.41 7.43
N GLY A 200 22.54 2.36 7.67
CA GLY A 200 21.62 2.30 8.82
C GLY A 200 20.38 3.19 8.73
N LYS A 201 20.16 3.87 7.60
CA LYS A 201 18.92 4.62 7.32
C LYS A 201 18.01 3.84 6.39
N LEU A 202 16.70 4.00 6.55
CA LEU A 202 15.71 3.42 5.65
C LEU A 202 15.93 3.87 4.20
N PHE A 203 15.85 2.93 3.26
CA PHE A 203 15.79 3.17 1.83
C PHE A 203 14.43 2.69 1.29
N VAL A 204 13.67 3.60 0.70
CA VAL A 204 12.31 3.38 0.19
C VAL A 204 12.33 3.24 -1.32
N GLU A 205 11.89 2.09 -1.83
CA GLU A 205 11.67 1.83 -3.25
C GLU A 205 10.19 2.11 -3.57
N LEU A 206 9.91 3.13 -4.40
CA LEU A 206 8.54 3.48 -4.78
C LEU A 206 8.09 2.72 -6.04
N GLY A 207 9.04 2.18 -6.80
CA GLY A 207 8.76 1.32 -7.94
C GLY A 207 8.04 2.04 -9.10
N GLN A 208 7.47 1.23 -9.99
CA GLN A 208 6.78 1.65 -11.23
C GLN A 208 5.32 1.20 -11.29
N GLU A 209 4.81 0.66 -10.19
CA GLU A 209 3.43 0.18 -10.08
C GLU A 209 2.49 1.36 -9.88
N GLU A 210 1.26 1.24 -10.37
CA GLU A 210 0.22 2.23 -10.11
C GLU A 210 0.00 2.40 -8.59
N PRO A 211 -0.20 3.63 -8.13
CA PRO A 211 -0.49 3.87 -6.73
C PRO A 211 -1.79 3.18 -6.34
N THR A 212 -1.81 2.66 -5.11
CA THR A 212 -3.07 2.30 -4.47
C THR A 212 -3.80 3.58 -4.08
N ILE A 213 -5.06 3.67 -4.47
CA ILE A 213 -5.93 4.80 -4.13
C ILE A 213 -6.64 4.51 -2.80
N GLY A 214 -6.73 5.52 -1.95
CA GLY A 214 -7.42 5.46 -0.67
C GLY A 214 -6.54 4.92 0.44
N TYR A 215 -7.17 4.39 1.49
CA TYR A 215 -6.50 4.05 2.75
C TYR A 215 -6.30 2.55 2.94
N SER A 216 -6.68 1.74 1.95
CA SER A 216 -6.58 0.28 1.99
C SER A 216 -5.13 -0.21 2.22
N ALA A 217 -4.15 0.42 1.58
CA ALA A 217 -2.74 0.07 1.76
C ALA A 217 -2.26 0.33 3.19
N ILE A 218 -2.64 1.47 3.80
CA ILE A 218 -2.32 1.82 5.18
C ILE A 218 -3.03 0.87 6.16
N SER A 219 -4.30 0.58 5.93
CA SER A 219 -5.07 -0.40 6.71
C SER A 219 -4.39 -1.77 6.71
N ASN A 220 -3.97 -2.25 5.53
CA ASN A 220 -3.25 -3.52 5.41
C ASN A 220 -1.86 -3.46 6.04
N LEU A 221 -1.18 -2.32 5.98
CA LEU A 221 0.11 -2.11 6.63
C LEU A 221 0.00 -2.21 8.15
N ILE A 222 -1.00 -1.58 8.76
CA ILE A 222 -1.26 -1.64 10.20
C ILE A 222 -1.53 -3.10 10.60
N LYS A 223 -2.38 -3.82 9.87
CA LYS A 223 -2.63 -5.25 10.11
C LYS A 223 -1.37 -6.09 9.97
N HIS A 224 -0.50 -5.77 9.01
CA HIS A 224 0.78 -6.46 8.85
C HIS A 224 1.65 -6.29 10.10
N TRP A 225 1.90 -5.04 10.52
CA TRP A 225 2.78 -4.77 11.65
C TRP A 225 2.22 -5.24 12.98
N TYR A 226 0.89 -5.25 13.16
CA TYR A 226 0.25 -5.88 14.32
C TYR A 226 0.66 -7.36 14.49
N THR A 227 0.83 -8.10 13.39
CA THR A 227 1.25 -9.51 13.45
C THR A 227 2.76 -9.72 13.58
N LYS A 228 3.56 -8.66 13.47
CA LYS A 228 5.03 -8.74 13.38
C LYS A 228 5.75 -8.11 14.57
N LEU A 229 5.16 -7.11 15.17
CA LEU A 229 5.71 -6.39 16.32
C LEU A 229 5.19 -7.02 17.61
N SER A 230 5.95 -6.84 18.71
CA SER A 230 5.38 -7.08 20.04
C SER A 230 4.30 -6.03 20.34
N ASP A 231 3.44 -6.29 21.34
CA ASP A 231 2.41 -5.34 21.75
C ASP A 231 3.00 -3.96 22.03
N GLU A 232 4.06 -3.85 22.83
CA GLU A 232 4.75 -2.60 23.14
C GLU A 232 5.27 -1.87 21.88
N GLN A 233 5.91 -2.61 20.97
CA GLN A 233 6.42 -2.06 19.72
C GLN A 233 5.29 -1.57 18.81
N PHE A 234 4.17 -2.28 18.74
CA PHE A 234 3.01 -1.87 17.98
C PHE A 234 2.33 -0.63 18.59
N HIS A 235 2.23 -0.57 19.92
CA HIS A 235 1.73 0.63 20.62
C HIS A 235 2.59 1.84 20.28
N HIS A 236 3.93 1.70 20.37
CA HIS A 236 4.85 2.76 19.99
C HIS A 236 4.69 3.16 18.52
N PHE A 237 4.60 2.20 17.60
CA PHE A 237 4.40 2.45 16.18
C PHE A 237 3.14 3.27 15.90
N ILE A 238 2.01 2.93 16.53
CA ILE A 238 0.74 3.64 16.35
C ILE A 238 0.80 5.05 16.95
N TYR A 239 1.26 5.21 18.19
CA TYR A 239 1.32 6.54 18.82
C TYR A 239 2.30 7.47 18.12
N ALA A 240 3.39 6.95 17.55
CA ALA A 240 4.35 7.76 16.82
C ALA A 240 3.80 8.28 15.47
N LEU A 241 2.65 7.76 15.00
CA LEU A 241 1.95 8.28 13.84
C LEU A 241 0.92 9.38 14.18
N VAL A 242 0.63 9.62 15.47
CA VAL A 242 -0.32 10.65 15.91
C VAL A 242 0.06 12.05 15.44
N PRO A 243 1.34 12.50 15.52
CA PRO A 243 1.74 13.81 15.00
C PRO A 243 1.55 13.98 13.47
N TYR A 244 1.32 12.89 12.74
CA TYR A 244 1.02 12.89 11.31
C TYR A 244 -0.48 12.79 11.00
N GLY A 245 -1.31 12.98 12.03
CA GLY A 245 -2.76 13.04 11.92
C GLY A 245 -3.46 11.68 11.92
N LEU A 246 -2.80 10.59 12.35
CA LEU A 246 -3.43 9.25 12.36
C LEU A 246 -4.76 9.21 13.12
N PHE A 247 -4.87 9.96 14.23
CA PHE A 247 -6.09 10.04 15.05
C PHE A 247 -6.96 11.25 14.75
N GLU A 248 -6.57 12.08 13.77
CA GLU A 248 -7.49 13.07 13.21
C GLU A 248 -8.72 12.35 12.70
N LYS A 249 -9.90 12.89 13.05
CA LYS A 249 -11.17 12.20 12.88
C LYS A 249 -11.35 11.68 11.46
N GLU A 250 -11.04 12.49 10.45
CA GLU A 250 -11.18 12.12 9.05
C GLU A 250 -10.24 10.99 8.62
N ILE A 251 -8.95 11.10 8.93
CA ILE A 251 -7.95 10.09 8.56
C ILE A 251 -8.26 8.75 9.24
N PHE A 252 -8.57 8.80 10.55
CA PHE A 252 -8.91 7.61 11.30
C PHE A 252 -10.17 6.94 10.77
N ASP A 253 -11.24 7.71 10.53
CA ASP A 253 -12.50 7.18 10.02
C ASP A 253 -12.30 6.55 8.62
N LYS A 254 -11.49 7.17 7.74
CA LYS A 254 -11.15 6.62 6.41
C LYS A 254 -10.33 5.32 6.50
N ILE A 255 -9.30 5.26 7.36
CA ILE A 255 -8.50 4.03 7.57
C ILE A 255 -9.34 2.91 8.16
N THR A 256 -10.15 3.22 9.17
CA THR A 256 -10.98 2.20 9.84
C THR A 256 -12.15 1.76 8.95
N ALA A 257 -12.71 2.62 8.11
CA ALA A 257 -13.71 2.21 7.11
C ALA A 257 -13.18 1.07 6.21
N GLU A 258 -11.93 1.16 5.74
CA GLU A 258 -11.25 0.12 4.95
C GLU A 258 -11.06 -1.19 5.73
N MET A 259 -10.90 -1.11 7.05
CA MET A 259 -10.82 -2.30 7.92
C MET A 259 -12.20 -2.88 8.21
N TYR A 260 -13.22 -2.04 8.40
CA TYR A 260 -14.60 -2.48 8.62
C TYR A 260 -15.16 -3.17 7.38
N TYR A 261 -14.84 -2.68 6.17
CA TYR A 261 -15.30 -3.29 4.94
C TYR A 261 -14.83 -4.75 4.83
N PRO A 262 -15.74 -5.74 4.68
CA PRO A 262 -15.45 -7.15 4.91
C PRO A 262 -14.83 -7.84 3.68
N ASN A 263 -13.69 -7.32 3.21
CA ASN A 263 -12.96 -7.81 2.05
C ASN A 263 -12.62 -9.31 2.13
N GLU A 264 -12.31 -9.81 3.33
CA GLU A 264 -12.01 -11.23 3.55
C GLU A 264 -13.21 -12.15 3.31
N TRP A 265 -14.43 -11.67 3.57
CA TRP A 265 -15.66 -12.41 3.28
C TRP A 265 -15.97 -12.38 1.79
N ILE A 266 -15.86 -11.21 1.14
CA ILE A 266 -16.04 -11.05 -0.31
C ILE A 266 -15.07 -11.98 -1.05
N TYR A 267 -13.79 -11.95 -0.70
CA TYR A 267 -12.77 -12.82 -1.28
C TYR A 267 -13.12 -14.31 -1.13
N ALA A 268 -13.64 -14.71 0.03
CA ALA A 268 -14.05 -16.10 0.26
C ALA A 268 -15.29 -16.49 -0.57
N VAL A 269 -16.23 -15.57 -0.77
CA VAL A 269 -17.38 -15.76 -1.67
C VAL A 269 -16.92 -15.91 -3.12
N GLU A 270 -16.06 -15.01 -3.60
CA GLU A 270 -15.55 -15.05 -4.98
C GLU A 270 -14.76 -16.32 -5.25
N SER A 271 -13.90 -16.70 -4.30
CA SER A 271 -13.08 -17.91 -4.39
C SER A 271 -13.90 -19.20 -4.25
N SER A 272 -15.14 -19.14 -3.75
CA SER A 272 -15.96 -20.34 -3.51
C SER A 272 -16.22 -21.13 -4.80
N ASN A 273 -16.28 -20.45 -5.94
CA ASN A 273 -16.53 -21.05 -7.26
C ASN A 273 -15.35 -21.86 -7.81
N GLU A 274 -14.15 -21.60 -7.30
CA GLU A 274 -12.90 -22.21 -7.78
C GLU A 274 -12.45 -23.39 -6.90
N ILE A 275 -13.18 -23.65 -5.82
CA ILE A 275 -12.90 -24.73 -4.89
C ILE A 275 -13.32 -26.05 -5.52
N SER A 276 -12.30 -26.82 -5.92
CA SER A 276 -12.46 -28.11 -6.59
C SER A 276 -12.20 -29.31 -5.68
N SER A 277 -11.87 -29.09 -4.41
CA SER A 277 -11.54 -30.16 -3.46
C SER A 277 -11.79 -29.74 -2.01
N GLN A 278 -12.02 -30.72 -1.15
CA GLN A 278 -12.19 -30.50 0.30
C GLN A 278 -10.96 -29.84 0.93
N GLU A 279 -9.75 -30.18 0.48
CA GLU A 279 -8.52 -29.55 1.00
C GLU A 279 -8.47 -28.06 0.67
N LYS A 280 -8.82 -27.67 -0.56
CA LYS A 280 -8.92 -26.25 -0.94
C LYS A 280 -9.99 -25.53 -0.11
N GLU A 281 -11.11 -26.20 0.14
CA GLU A 281 -12.18 -25.67 0.99
C GLU A 281 -11.69 -25.40 2.42
N GLU A 282 -11.01 -26.36 3.04
CA GLU A 282 -10.49 -26.25 4.40
C GLU A 282 -9.42 -25.15 4.51
N ARG A 283 -8.54 -25.03 3.51
CA ARG A 283 -7.58 -23.92 3.42
C ARG A 283 -8.28 -22.57 3.33
N MET A 284 -9.33 -22.45 2.51
CA MET A 284 -10.09 -21.20 2.39
C MET A 284 -10.83 -20.84 3.69
N ILE A 285 -11.43 -21.83 4.37
CA ILE A 285 -12.05 -21.63 5.68
C ILE A 285 -11.03 -21.13 6.70
N HIS A 286 -9.85 -21.75 6.76
CA HIS A 286 -8.79 -21.32 7.67
C HIS A 286 -8.32 -19.89 7.35
N LEU A 287 -8.11 -19.58 6.06
CA LEU A 287 -7.70 -18.26 5.62
C LEU A 287 -8.74 -17.18 5.96
N PHE A 288 -10.03 -17.45 5.70
CA PHE A 288 -11.12 -16.55 6.04
C PHE A 288 -11.16 -16.27 7.54
N LYS A 289 -11.22 -17.31 8.38
CA LYS A 289 -11.24 -17.15 9.85
C LYS A 289 -10.05 -16.36 10.35
N LYS A 290 -8.84 -16.74 9.93
CA LYS A 290 -7.61 -16.05 10.33
C LYS A 290 -7.64 -14.56 9.98
N ARG A 291 -8.07 -14.21 8.77
CA ARG A 291 -8.16 -12.80 8.33
C ARG A 291 -9.27 -12.03 9.04
N TRP A 292 -10.42 -12.66 9.24
CA TRP A 292 -11.56 -12.09 9.95
C TRP A 292 -11.20 -11.77 11.40
N ASP A 293 -10.63 -12.74 12.12
CA ASP A 293 -10.25 -12.60 13.53
C ASP A 293 -9.17 -11.52 13.68
N LEU A 294 -8.11 -11.57 12.86
CA LEU A 294 -7.07 -10.53 12.83
C LEU A 294 -7.64 -9.14 12.61
N THR A 295 -8.58 -8.99 11.67
CA THR A 295 -9.14 -7.66 11.34
C THR A 295 -9.97 -7.12 12.51
N ASN A 296 -10.73 -7.98 13.21
CA ASN A 296 -11.50 -7.56 14.39
C ASN A 296 -10.59 -7.21 15.58
N GLU A 297 -9.52 -7.98 15.80
CA GLU A 297 -8.52 -7.70 16.84
C GLU A 297 -7.86 -6.33 16.60
N VAL A 298 -7.38 -6.09 15.37
CA VAL A 298 -6.75 -4.82 14.99
C VAL A 298 -7.74 -3.66 15.11
N LEU A 299 -8.98 -3.81 14.63
CA LEU A 299 -10.03 -2.79 14.79
C LEU A 299 -10.26 -2.45 16.26
N THR A 300 -10.41 -3.47 17.12
CA THR A 300 -10.62 -3.27 18.56
C THR A 300 -9.45 -2.53 19.19
N CYS A 301 -8.22 -2.89 18.80
CA CYS A 301 -7.00 -2.24 19.25
C CYS A 301 -6.96 -0.75 18.82
N MET A 302 -7.23 -0.47 17.54
CA MET A 302 -7.23 0.89 16.97
C MET A 302 -8.29 1.80 17.61
N GLU A 303 -9.52 1.31 17.79
CA GLU A 303 -10.57 2.06 18.51
C GLU A 303 -10.18 2.33 19.96
N GLY A 304 -9.53 1.36 20.61
CA GLY A 304 -9.00 1.51 21.96
C GLY A 304 -7.94 2.60 22.06
N PHE A 305 -7.03 2.70 21.08
CA PHE A 305 -6.04 3.77 21.03
C PHE A 305 -6.68 5.14 20.83
N ARG A 306 -7.58 5.26 19.85
CA ARG A 306 -8.24 6.53 19.58
C ARG A 306 -9.02 7.04 20.79
N ARG A 307 -9.76 6.16 21.48
CA ARG A 307 -10.50 6.56 22.69
C ARG A 307 -9.58 7.15 23.75
N LYS A 308 -8.46 6.48 24.06
CA LYS A 308 -7.48 6.98 25.04
C LYS A 308 -6.87 8.31 24.62
N TRP A 309 -6.58 8.48 23.34
CA TRP A 309 -6.04 9.73 22.82
C TRP A 309 -7.04 10.89 22.95
N VAL A 310 -8.31 10.66 22.60
CA VAL A 310 -9.38 11.66 22.77
C VAL A 310 -9.56 12.03 24.25
N GLU A 311 -9.55 11.06 25.16
CA GLU A 311 -9.63 11.30 26.61
C GLU A 311 -8.49 12.22 27.10
N GLN A 312 -7.26 12.00 26.59
CA GLN A 312 -6.10 12.83 26.94
C GLN A 312 -6.16 14.24 26.37
N GLU A 313 -6.73 14.46 25.18
CA GLU A 313 -6.87 15.81 24.64
C GLU A 313 -7.82 16.66 25.49
N TYR A 314 -8.97 16.10 25.90
CA TYR A 314 -9.91 16.82 26.76
C TYR A 314 -9.34 17.17 28.14
N GLU A 315 -8.51 16.30 28.73
CA GLU A 315 -7.87 16.58 30.02
C GLU A 315 -6.86 17.74 29.94
N ASN A 316 -6.22 17.95 28.78
CA ASN A 316 -5.25 19.04 28.60
C ASN A 316 -5.88 20.39 28.20
N ASP A 317 -7.13 20.39 27.71
CA ASP A 317 -7.87 21.60 27.34
C ASP A 317 -8.57 22.28 28.53
N ASP A 318 -8.70 21.58 29.67
CA ASP A 318 -9.34 22.08 30.90
C ASP A 318 -8.34 22.70 31.91
N ASP A 319 -7.04 22.73 31.61
CA ASP A 319 -5.94 23.31 32.44
C ASP A 319 -5.38 24.65 31.90
#